data_AF-A0AAN4Z8X7-F1
#
_entry.id   AF-A0AAN4Z8X7-F1
#
_cell.length_a   1.000
_cell.length_b   1.000
_cell.length_c   1.000
_cell.angle_alpha   90.00
_cell.angle_beta   90.00
_cell.angle_gamma   90.00
#
_symmetry.space_group_name_H-M   'P 1'
#
loop_
_entity.id
_entity.type
_entity.pdbx_description
1 polymer ?
#
loop_
_entity_poly.entity_id
_entity_poly.type
_entity_poly.pdbx_seq_one_letter_code
_entity_poly.pdbx_strand_id
1 'polypeptide(L)'
;VQSTQSSCPSGYDIMWKGMCVRSIELSASGTVRNLTDYALFECAKGGGIPPKVDTGEVVNFMHSRWASGVGVKWDALGVVCDTKTSKFHWADGTPIIIPVPSVSCGSSTLYFNAETSKIESNSNDWDAWGLNLWCFKTIDLEIEENCYDYDVIQSSDGDVETCAKLSSNSLTMEMAEEECEADFSGLASIHSKQANDFIRRQATSMGYLNGLLIGGNVFDNGTFSWIDGSPVDYTNFAPGFPLPGDGSCVAMLTSSVAGQWINTDCSISIPFACTRTPDAQAPACGSKVYKEGEIIYSPGYPKNASEPCDYELQVPERKIVQLEILNFEANSCCDHLTLHEGTVGGRLIANLTGGNLNGRKFRTFASNVMHLSWQPYGGENVR
;
A
#
# COMPACT_ATOMS: atom_id res chain seq x y z
N VAL A 1 7.93 -20.06 12.43
CA VAL A 1 7.80 -18.71 13.04
C VAL A 1 6.34 -18.33 12.94
N GLN A 2 5.71 -17.91 14.04
CA GLN A 2 4.25 -17.74 14.13
C GLN A 2 3.75 -16.79 13.05
N SER A 3 2.78 -17.24 12.26
CA SER A 3 2.03 -16.40 11.33
C SER A 3 1.32 -15.31 12.12
N THR A 4 1.76 -14.05 11.98
CA THR A 4 0.93 -12.92 12.35
C THR A 4 -0.19 -12.84 11.33
N GLN A 5 -1.26 -13.61 11.55
CA GLN A 5 -2.56 -13.27 10.97
C GLN A 5 -2.80 -11.82 11.33
N SER A 6 -3.06 -10.99 10.32
CA SER A 6 -3.58 -9.63 10.46
C SER A 6 -4.88 -9.73 11.25
N SER A 7 -4.79 -9.72 12.57
CA SER A 7 -5.92 -9.93 13.46
C SER A 7 -6.44 -8.57 13.88
N CYS A 8 -7.74 -8.46 14.01
CA CYS A 8 -8.35 -7.22 14.44
C CYS A 8 -7.86 -6.83 15.84
N PRO A 9 -7.68 -5.52 16.11
CA PRO A 9 -7.24 -5.05 17.41
C PRO A 9 -8.25 -5.48 18.47
N SER A 10 -7.79 -5.59 19.72
CA SER A 10 -8.63 -6.04 20.83
C SER A 10 -9.95 -5.27 20.90
N GLY A 11 -11.06 -6.00 20.94
CA GLY A 11 -12.42 -5.46 20.93
C GLY A 11 -13.05 -5.33 19.54
N TYR A 12 -12.33 -5.58 18.45
CA TYR A 12 -12.91 -5.75 17.12
C TYR A 12 -12.85 -7.23 16.73
N ASP A 13 -14.01 -7.85 16.55
CA ASP A 13 -14.11 -9.31 16.47
C ASP A 13 -14.38 -9.82 15.05
N ILE A 14 -14.63 -8.92 14.11
CA ILE A 14 -15.01 -9.25 12.73
C ILE A 14 -14.04 -8.59 11.76
N MET A 15 -13.47 -9.37 10.85
CA MET A 15 -12.71 -8.85 9.72
C MET A 15 -13.57 -8.88 8.46
N TRP A 16 -13.65 -7.76 7.75
CA TRP A 16 -14.40 -7.61 6.51
C TRP A 16 -13.68 -6.66 5.56
N LYS A 17 -13.22 -7.17 4.41
CA LYS A 17 -12.57 -6.39 3.33
C LYS A 17 -11.50 -5.40 3.82
N GLY A 18 -10.55 -5.86 4.65
CA GLY A 18 -9.48 -5.00 5.18
C GLY A 18 -9.90 -4.05 6.31
N MET A 19 -11.14 -4.17 6.79
CA MET A 19 -11.62 -3.44 7.96
C MET A 19 -11.93 -4.40 9.10
N CYS A 20 -11.74 -3.90 10.30
CA CYS A 20 -12.15 -4.50 11.54
C CYS A 20 -13.48 -3.91 12.00
N VAL A 21 -14.42 -4.76 12.36
CA VAL A 21 -15.78 -4.38 12.77
C VAL A 21 -16.04 -4.85 14.20
N ARG A 22 -16.56 -3.94 15.02
CA ARG A 22 -16.98 -4.16 16.40
C ARG A 22 -18.46 -3.83 16.53
N SER A 23 -19.21 -4.68 17.21
CA SER A 23 -20.56 -4.37 17.68
C SER A 23 -20.51 -3.82 19.10
N ILE A 24 -21.32 -2.81 19.40
CA ILE A 24 -21.47 -2.26 20.75
C ILE A 24 -22.91 -2.50 21.20
N GLU A 25 -23.06 -3.26 22.28
CA GLU A 25 -24.35 -3.39 22.97
C GLU A 25 -24.66 -2.11 23.75
N LEU A 26 -25.81 -1.51 23.47
CA LEU A 26 -26.28 -0.33 24.18
C LEU A 26 -27.04 -0.75 25.44
N SER A 27 -26.75 -0.11 26.57
CA SER A 27 -27.39 -0.43 27.84
C SER A 27 -28.91 -0.19 27.80
N ALA A 28 -29.68 -1.10 28.38
CA ALA A 28 -31.16 -1.09 28.31
C ALA A 28 -31.87 0.10 29.00
N SER A 29 -31.16 1.02 29.65
CA SER A 29 -31.74 2.17 30.36
C SER A 29 -31.17 3.49 29.86
N GLY A 30 -31.76 4.06 28.81
CA GLY A 30 -31.36 5.38 28.30
C GLY A 30 -32.14 5.83 27.06
N THR A 31 -32.22 7.15 26.88
CA THR A 31 -32.70 7.80 25.65
C THR A 31 -31.54 8.44 24.89
N VAL A 32 -31.48 8.26 23.58
CA VAL A 32 -30.45 8.82 22.69
C VAL A 32 -31.09 9.88 21.79
N ARG A 33 -30.74 11.15 22.00
CA ARG A 33 -31.30 12.28 21.25
C ARG A 33 -30.61 12.56 19.92
N ASN A 34 -29.28 12.36 19.88
CA ASN A 34 -28.49 12.53 18.67
C ASN A 34 -27.73 11.23 18.41
N LEU A 35 -28.36 10.36 17.61
CA LEU A 35 -27.83 9.04 17.31
C LEU A 35 -26.47 9.10 16.60
N THR A 36 -26.29 10.05 15.68
CA THR A 36 -25.04 10.22 14.94
C THR A 36 -23.91 10.63 15.89
N ASP A 37 -24.11 11.67 16.70
CA ASP A 37 -23.06 12.15 17.63
C ASP A 37 -22.68 11.06 18.62
N TYR A 38 -23.68 10.33 19.11
CA TYR A 38 -23.47 9.21 20.02
C TYR A 38 -22.65 8.10 19.34
N ALA A 39 -23.01 7.70 18.12
CA ALA A 39 -22.28 6.69 17.35
C ALA A 39 -20.83 7.10 17.08
N LEU A 40 -20.61 8.35 16.66
CA LEU A 40 -19.27 8.91 16.43
C LEU A 40 -18.43 8.87 17.70
N PHE A 41 -18.99 9.33 18.82
CA PHE A 41 -18.32 9.34 20.11
C PHE A 41 -17.93 7.94 20.60
N GLU A 42 -18.84 6.98 20.54
CA GLU A 42 -18.59 5.61 21.00
C GLU A 42 -17.62 4.86 20.09
N CYS A 43 -17.68 5.07 18.77
CA CYS A 43 -16.71 4.47 17.84
C CYS A 43 -15.32 5.08 17.99
N ALA A 44 -15.22 6.38 18.24
CA ALA A 44 -13.95 7.07 18.46
C ALA A 44 -13.17 6.51 19.66
N LYS A 45 -13.83 6.00 20.71
CA LYS A 45 -13.15 5.32 21.84
C LYS A 45 -12.33 4.10 21.43
N GLY A 46 -12.68 3.45 20.31
CA GLY A 46 -11.93 2.33 19.74
C GLY A 46 -11.01 2.74 18.58
N GLY A 47 -10.95 4.02 18.23
CA GLY A 47 -10.28 4.51 17.03
C GLY A 47 -10.97 4.08 15.74
N GLY A 48 -12.29 3.88 15.76
CA GLY A 48 -13.08 3.59 14.57
C GLY A 48 -14.15 4.64 14.31
N ILE A 49 -14.92 4.43 13.25
CA ILE A 49 -16.02 5.26 12.79
C ILE A 49 -17.29 4.42 12.62
N PRO A 50 -18.49 5.03 12.70
CA PRO A 50 -19.73 4.32 12.38
C PRO A 50 -19.79 3.89 10.89
N PRO A 51 -20.66 2.94 10.53
CA PRO A 51 -20.79 2.45 9.15
C PRO A 51 -21.15 3.55 8.15
N LYS A 52 -20.55 3.41 6.97
CA LYS A 52 -20.87 4.12 5.74
C LYS A 52 -21.55 3.14 4.77
N VAL A 53 -22.84 3.33 4.53
CA VAL A 53 -23.62 2.47 3.61
C VAL A 53 -23.68 3.13 2.25
N ASP A 54 -22.65 2.96 1.43
CA ASP A 54 -22.52 3.61 0.12
C ASP A 54 -22.53 2.63 -1.05
N THR A 55 -22.36 1.34 -0.78
CA THR A 55 -22.35 0.26 -1.79
C THR A 55 -23.36 -0.83 -1.45
N GLY A 56 -23.84 -1.54 -2.48
CA GLY A 56 -24.70 -2.71 -2.30
C GLY A 56 -24.04 -3.84 -1.50
N GLU A 57 -22.70 -3.91 -1.51
CA GLU A 57 -21.95 -4.88 -0.72
C GLU A 57 -22.00 -4.58 0.78
N VAL A 58 -21.83 -3.32 1.18
CA VAL A 58 -22.03 -2.91 2.58
C VAL A 58 -23.48 -3.19 2.96
N VAL A 59 -24.47 -2.80 2.15
CA VAL A 59 -25.89 -3.11 2.42
C VAL A 59 -26.11 -4.61 2.68
N ASN A 60 -25.51 -5.48 1.87
CA ASN A 60 -25.62 -6.93 2.04
C ASN A 60 -24.90 -7.45 3.29
N PHE A 61 -23.69 -6.93 3.58
CA PHE A 61 -22.95 -7.25 4.80
C PHE A 61 -23.79 -6.95 6.04
N MET A 62 -24.28 -5.72 6.10
CA MET A 62 -25.15 -5.17 7.12
C MET A 62 -26.40 -6.07 7.26
N HIS A 63 -27.16 -6.29 6.17
CA HIS A 63 -28.33 -7.17 6.20
C HIS A 63 -28.04 -8.62 6.67
N SER A 64 -26.97 -9.24 6.17
CA SER A 64 -26.64 -10.65 6.44
C SER A 64 -26.31 -10.95 7.90
N ARG A 65 -25.74 -9.98 8.62
CA ARG A 65 -25.38 -10.12 10.03
C ARG A 65 -26.51 -9.70 10.96
N TRP A 66 -27.48 -8.92 10.46
CA TRP A 66 -28.49 -8.26 11.29
C TRP A 66 -29.90 -8.83 11.12
N ALA A 67 -30.08 -9.78 10.20
CA ALA A 67 -31.30 -10.57 10.08
C ALA A 67 -31.40 -11.74 11.09
N SER A 68 -30.29 -12.13 11.75
CA SER A 68 -30.22 -13.31 12.63
C SER A 68 -30.37 -13.01 14.13
N GLY A 69 -30.39 -11.74 14.54
CA GLY A 69 -30.51 -11.31 15.94
C GLY A 69 -31.96 -11.13 16.40
N VAL A 70 -32.26 -11.54 17.63
CA VAL A 70 -33.55 -11.30 18.27
C VAL A 70 -33.67 -9.81 18.62
N GLY A 71 -34.62 -9.12 17.99
CA GLY A 71 -35.32 -7.98 18.59
C GLY A 71 -35.03 -6.57 18.05
N VAL A 72 -33.87 -6.30 17.43
CA VAL A 72 -33.48 -4.92 17.07
C VAL A 72 -32.87 -4.84 15.68
N LYS A 73 -33.40 -3.94 14.83
CA LYS A 73 -33.13 -3.91 13.39
C LYS A 73 -32.77 -2.51 12.86
N TRP A 74 -32.45 -1.58 13.77
CA TRP A 74 -32.12 -0.20 13.44
C TRP A 74 -30.66 0.07 13.79
N ASP A 75 -29.85 0.31 12.76
CA ASP A 75 -28.42 0.50 12.91
C ASP A 75 -28.06 1.99 12.79
N ALA A 76 -27.28 2.46 13.76
CA ALA A 76 -26.74 3.81 13.76
C ALA A 76 -25.74 4.01 12.60
N LEU A 77 -25.82 5.15 11.92
CA LEU A 77 -24.97 5.49 10.78
C LEU A 77 -24.06 6.68 11.06
N GLY A 78 -22.95 6.75 10.34
CA GLY A 78 -22.03 7.89 10.37
C GLY A 78 -22.49 9.07 9.52
N VAL A 79 -23.78 9.41 9.54
CA VAL A 79 -24.35 10.46 8.68
C VAL A 79 -24.41 11.78 9.45
N VAL A 80 -23.61 12.74 9.00
CA VAL A 80 -23.45 14.06 9.60
C VAL A 80 -24.25 15.10 8.83
N CYS A 81 -24.76 16.09 9.57
CA CYS A 81 -25.47 17.22 9.01
C CYS A 81 -24.51 18.40 8.77
N ASP A 82 -24.38 18.85 7.52
CA ASP A 82 -23.71 20.13 7.24
C ASP A 82 -24.69 21.27 7.54
N THR A 83 -24.41 22.00 8.61
CA THR A 83 -25.24 23.11 9.08
C THR A 83 -25.26 24.31 8.14
N LYS A 84 -24.26 24.47 7.26
CA LYS A 84 -24.19 25.56 6.28
C LYS A 84 -25.02 25.27 5.04
N THR A 85 -24.97 24.03 4.55
CA THR A 85 -25.68 23.63 3.32
C THR A 85 -27.01 22.95 3.58
N SER A 86 -27.29 22.60 4.85
CA SER A 86 -28.45 21.81 5.28
C SER A 86 -28.54 20.46 4.55
N LYS A 87 -27.38 19.86 4.21
CA LYS A 87 -27.28 18.57 3.53
C LYS A 87 -26.58 17.53 4.40
N PHE A 88 -27.01 16.29 4.24
CA PHE A 88 -26.35 15.14 4.84
C PHE A 88 -25.10 14.76 4.04
N HIS A 89 -24.04 14.39 4.75
CA HIS A 89 -22.82 13.81 4.24
C HIS A 89 -22.34 12.72 5.21
N TRP A 90 -21.44 11.86 4.78
CA TRP A 90 -20.81 10.89 5.67
C TRP A 90 -19.79 11.59 6.58
N ALA A 91 -19.48 11.00 7.73
CA ALA A 91 -18.54 11.57 8.70
C ALA A 91 -17.12 11.78 8.15
N ASP A 92 -16.75 11.08 7.08
CA ASP A 92 -15.50 11.26 6.32
C ASP A 92 -15.54 12.47 5.36
N GLY A 93 -16.65 13.21 5.30
CA GLY A 93 -16.84 14.35 4.41
C GLY A 93 -17.40 14.00 3.03
N THR A 94 -17.53 12.71 2.70
CA THR A 94 -17.99 12.28 1.37
C THR A 94 -19.50 12.47 1.19
N PRO A 95 -19.96 12.78 -0.03
CA PRO A 95 -21.38 12.96 -0.30
C PRO A 95 -22.15 11.63 -0.21
N ILE A 96 -23.41 11.70 0.22
CA ILE A 96 -24.32 10.55 0.15
C ILE A 96 -24.87 10.44 -1.27
N ILE A 97 -24.49 9.37 -1.98
CA ILE A 97 -24.89 9.11 -3.37
C ILE A 97 -26.03 8.09 -3.49
N ILE A 98 -26.38 7.41 -2.40
CA ILE A 98 -27.50 6.47 -2.37
C ILE A 98 -28.82 7.18 -2.01
N PRO A 99 -29.98 6.61 -2.36
CA PRO A 99 -31.27 7.21 -2.02
C PRO A 99 -31.46 7.33 -0.50
N VAL A 100 -31.78 8.54 -0.03
CA VAL A 100 -32.15 8.84 1.37
C VAL A 100 -33.50 9.55 1.44
N PRO A 101 -34.22 9.47 2.57
CA PRO A 101 -35.49 10.17 2.76
C PRO A 101 -35.36 11.69 2.56
N SER A 102 -36.38 12.32 1.98
CA SER A 102 -36.43 13.77 1.81
C SER A 102 -36.80 14.47 3.13
N VAL A 103 -35.84 14.54 4.05
CA VAL A 103 -35.98 15.18 5.37
C VAL A 103 -34.98 16.30 5.57
N SER A 104 -35.34 17.28 6.40
CA SER A 104 -34.44 18.39 6.73
C SER A 104 -33.33 17.93 7.67
N CYS A 105 -32.11 18.28 7.31
CA CYS A 105 -30.92 18.12 8.13
C CYS A 105 -31.10 18.88 9.47
N GLY A 106 -30.88 18.22 10.61
CA GLY A 106 -30.97 18.80 11.96
C GLY A 106 -32.30 18.59 12.71
N SER A 107 -33.37 18.14 12.03
CA SER A 107 -34.64 17.74 12.68
C SER A 107 -34.85 16.23 12.76
N SER A 108 -34.04 15.47 12.02
CA SER A 108 -34.17 14.03 11.90
C SER A 108 -32.79 13.39 11.82
N THR A 109 -32.64 12.23 12.44
CA THR A 109 -31.47 11.36 12.31
C THR A 109 -31.72 10.31 11.23
N LEU A 110 -30.69 10.01 10.44
CA LEU A 110 -30.74 8.92 9.47
C LEU A 110 -30.15 7.65 10.08
N TYR A 111 -30.79 6.52 9.80
CA TYR A 111 -30.39 5.19 10.29
C TYR A 111 -30.60 4.15 9.19
N PHE A 112 -29.96 2.99 9.32
CA PHE A 112 -30.20 1.87 8.43
C PHE A 112 -31.22 0.92 9.04
N ASN A 113 -32.25 0.58 8.27
CA ASN A 113 -33.24 -0.42 8.65
C ASN A 113 -32.90 -1.75 7.97
N ALA A 114 -32.49 -2.73 8.78
CA ALA A 114 -32.08 -4.04 8.28
C ALA A 114 -33.24 -4.87 7.69
N GLU A 115 -34.50 -4.57 8.02
CA GLU A 115 -35.68 -5.23 7.41
C GLU A 115 -35.90 -4.79 5.98
N THR A 116 -35.80 -3.48 5.75
CA THR A 116 -36.09 -2.88 4.45
C THR A 116 -34.83 -2.74 3.60
N SER A 117 -33.65 -2.96 4.20
CA SER A 117 -32.33 -2.73 3.63
C SER A 117 -32.17 -1.32 3.06
N LYS A 118 -32.76 -0.32 3.76
CA LYS A 118 -32.81 1.08 3.33
C LYS A 118 -32.36 2.01 4.44
N ILE A 119 -31.90 3.20 4.03
CA ILE A 119 -31.76 4.32 4.94
C ILE A 119 -33.13 4.95 5.16
N GLU A 120 -33.49 5.11 6.42
CA GLU A 120 -34.73 5.71 6.89
C GLU A 120 -34.41 6.86 7.85
N SER A 121 -35.43 7.63 8.21
CA SER A 121 -35.29 8.82 9.06
C SER A 121 -36.20 8.73 10.28
N ASN A 122 -35.68 9.12 11.44
CA ASN A 122 -36.46 9.28 12.67
C ASN A 122 -36.30 10.71 13.20
N SER A 123 -37.39 11.31 13.67
CA SER A 123 -37.41 12.66 14.25
C SER A 123 -37.64 12.67 15.77
N ASN A 124 -37.82 11.49 16.38
CA ASN A 124 -38.01 11.34 17.82
C ASN A 124 -36.73 10.86 18.50
N ASP A 125 -36.67 11.03 19.83
CA ASP A 125 -35.64 10.42 20.67
C ASP A 125 -35.66 8.88 20.51
N TRP A 126 -34.49 8.27 20.57
CA TRP A 126 -34.34 6.83 20.43
C TRP A 126 -34.28 6.14 21.79
N ASP A 127 -34.96 5.00 21.92
CA ASP A 127 -34.73 4.09 23.02
C ASP A 127 -33.45 3.29 22.78
N ALA A 128 -32.51 3.33 23.73
CA ALA A 128 -31.19 2.73 23.55
C ALA A 128 -31.23 1.21 23.29
N TRP A 129 -32.22 0.48 23.83
CA TRP A 129 -32.40 -0.96 23.61
C TRP A 129 -32.95 -1.29 22.22
N GLY A 130 -33.39 -0.30 21.44
CA GLY A 130 -33.88 -0.46 20.07
C GLY A 130 -32.84 -0.12 19.01
N LEU A 131 -31.56 0.02 19.37
CA LEU A 131 -30.50 0.43 18.45
C LEU A 131 -29.31 -0.53 18.47
N ASN A 132 -28.79 -0.80 17.27
CA ASN A 132 -27.50 -1.45 17.09
C ASN A 132 -26.45 -0.40 16.74
N LEU A 133 -25.29 -0.49 17.39
CA LEU A 133 -24.15 0.36 17.07
C LEU A 133 -22.98 -0.50 16.58
N TRP A 134 -22.49 -0.15 15.40
CA TRP A 134 -21.35 -0.80 14.76
C TRP A 134 -20.25 0.21 14.56
N CYS A 135 -19.02 -0.23 14.82
CA CYS A 135 -17.83 0.57 14.60
C CYS A 135 -16.93 -0.15 13.63
N PHE A 136 -16.57 0.55 12.57
CA PHE A 136 -15.63 0.14 11.55
C PHE A 136 -14.32 0.85 11.85
N LYS A 137 -13.26 0.06 11.96
CA LYS A 137 -11.91 0.54 12.03
C LYS A 137 -11.24 -0.01 10.81
N THR A 138 -10.68 0.86 9.97
CA THR A 138 -9.70 0.39 8.99
C THR A 138 -8.68 -0.45 9.75
N ILE A 139 -8.21 -1.55 9.18
CA ILE A 139 -6.92 -2.04 9.64
C ILE A 139 -5.98 -0.89 9.27
N ASP A 140 -5.75 0.00 10.24
CA ASP A 140 -4.58 0.83 10.27
C ASP A 140 -3.50 -0.23 10.34
N LEU A 141 -3.01 -0.62 9.15
CA LEU A 141 -1.63 -1.00 9.03
C LEU A 141 -0.93 0.25 9.54
N GLU A 142 -0.66 0.29 10.85
CA GLU A 142 0.49 1.03 11.33
C GLU A 142 1.59 0.53 10.41
N ILE A 143 1.94 1.37 9.43
CA ILE A 143 3.14 1.19 8.66
C ILE A 143 4.23 1.30 9.71
N GLU A 144 4.64 0.16 10.29
CA GLU A 144 5.96 0.03 10.85
C GLU A 144 6.88 0.41 9.70
N GLU A 145 7.34 1.66 9.70
CA GLU A 145 8.50 2.20 8.99
C GLU A 145 9.14 1.18 8.02
N ASN A 146 8.60 1.12 6.79
CA ASN A 146 8.65 -0.04 5.89
C ASN A 146 10.03 -0.27 5.25
N CYS A 147 11.00 -0.73 6.01
CA CYS A 147 12.21 -1.31 5.43
C CYS A 147 12.06 -2.81 5.07
N TYR A 148 10.92 -3.48 5.33
CA TYR A 148 10.72 -4.92 5.05
C TYR A 148 11.94 -5.76 5.51
N ASP A 149 12.70 -6.38 4.58
CA ASP A 149 13.94 -7.11 4.85
C ASP A 149 15.23 -6.30 4.66
N TYR A 150 15.11 -4.99 4.41
CA TYR A 150 16.21 -4.03 4.45
C TYR A 150 16.40 -3.58 5.89
N ASP A 151 17.64 -3.26 6.22
CA ASP A 151 17.97 -2.67 7.50
C ASP A 151 17.58 -1.18 7.50
N VAL A 152 16.95 -0.74 8.60
CA VAL A 152 16.55 0.66 8.82
C VAL A 152 17.79 1.51 9.11
N ILE A 153 17.96 2.59 8.37
CA ILE A 153 18.94 3.65 8.67
C ILE A 153 18.18 4.85 9.25
N GLN A 154 18.46 5.16 10.51
CA GLN A 154 17.87 6.30 11.21
C GLN A 154 18.72 7.56 11.03
N SER A 155 18.03 8.69 10.90
CA SER A 155 18.59 10.03 10.98
C SER A 155 19.03 10.37 12.42
N SER A 156 19.66 11.53 12.60
CA SER A 156 20.05 12.01 13.94
C SER A 156 18.86 12.28 14.87
N ASP A 157 17.69 12.55 14.30
CA ASP A 157 16.48 12.92 15.06
C ASP A 157 15.62 11.70 15.43
N GLY A 158 16.04 10.50 15.00
CA GLY A 158 15.37 9.23 15.28
C GLY A 158 14.39 8.79 14.18
N ASP A 159 14.08 9.67 13.23
CA ASP A 159 13.25 9.35 12.06
C ASP A 159 14.01 8.44 11.08
N VAL A 160 13.29 7.59 10.34
CA VAL A 160 13.90 6.77 9.29
C VAL A 160 14.35 7.63 8.10
N GLU A 161 15.65 7.61 7.83
CA GLU A 161 16.27 8.31 6.71
C GLU A 161 16.15 7.51 5.41
N THR A 162 16.52 6.23 5.46
CA THR A 162 16.51 5.32 4.30
C THR A 162 16.55 3.87 4.75
N CYS A 163 16.31 2.95 3.82
CA CYS A 163 16.42 1.51 4.02
C CYS A 163 17.59 0.98 3.19
N ALA A 164 18.44 0.11 3.75
CA ALA A 164 19.60 -0.44 3.05
C ALA A 164 19.68 -1.97 3.15
N LYS A 165 20.13 -2.62 2.07
CA LYS A 165 20.40 -4.06 2.02
C LYS A 165 21.67 -4.29 1.21
N LEU A 166 22.53 -5.17 1.69
CA LEU A 166 23.78 -5.51 1.01
C LEU A 166 23.69 -6.91 0.40
N SER A 167 24.17 -7.04 -0.83
CA SER A 167 24.27 -8.32 -1.53
C SER A 167 25.70 -8.85 -1.50
N SER A 168 25.88 -10.13 -1.22
CA SER A 168 27.17 -10.83 -1.35
C SER A 168 27.54 -11.15 -2.80
N ASN A 169 26.58 -11.03 -3.73
CA ASN A 169 26.81 -11.31 -5.13
C ASN A 169 27.83 -10.32 -5.68
N SER A 170 28.80 -10.84 -6.43
CA SER A 170 29.81 -10.01 -7.09
C SER A 170 29.34 -9.74 -8.51
N LEU A 171 28.79 -8.54 -8.75
CA LEU A 171 28.19 -8.13 -10.02
C LEU A 171 28.81 -6.84 -10.53
N THR A 172 28.74 -6.62 -11.84
CA THR A 172 29.04 -5.31 -12.45
C THR A 172 28.00 -4.28 -12.03
N MET A 173 28.31 -3.00 -12.18
CA MET A 173 27.39 -1.94 -11.76
C MET A 173 26.01 -2.06 -12.43
N GLU A 174 25.96 -2.33 -13.73
CA GLU A 174 24.70 -2.52 -14.47
C GLU A 174 23.88 -3.69 -13.93
N MET A 175 24.49 -4.86 -13.72
CA MET A 175 23.80 -6.05 -13.20
C MET A 175 23.40 -5.89 -11.71
N ALA A 176 24.19 -5.15 -10.94
CA ALA A 176 23.89 -4.86 -9.55
C ALA A 176 22.69 -3.92 -9.43
N GLU A 177 22.59 -2.91 -10.32
CA GLU A 177 21.40 -2.06 -10.42
C GLU A 177 20.17 -2.90 -10.77
N GLU A 178 20.25 -3.77 -11.78
CA GLU A 178 19.15 -4.68 -12.13
C GLU A 178 18.71 -5.57 -10.94
N GLU A 179 19.65 -6.06 -10.12
CA GLU A 179 19.33 -6.85 -8.92
C GLU A 179 18.64 -5.99 -7.84
N CYS A 180 19.08 -4.74 -7.64
CA CYS A 180 18.42 -3.81 -6.72
C CYS A 180 17.02 -3.42 -7.22
N GLU A 181 16.87 -3.12 -8.51
CA GLU A 181 15.59 -2.74 -9.13
C GLU A 181 14.58 -3.89 -9.09
N ALA A 182 15.04 -5.14 -9.20
CA ALA A 182 14.20 -6.33 -9.04
C ALA A 182 13.57 -6.45 -7.64
N ASP A 183 14.13 -5.76 -6.64
CA ASP A 183 13.65 -5.70 -5.25
C ASP A 183 13.14 -4.29 -4.88
N PHE A 184 12.70 -3.50 -5.88
CA PHE A 184 12.13 -2.15 -5.71
C PHE A 184 13.04 -1.16 -4.99
N SER A 185 14.33 -1.30 -5.25
CA SER A 185 15.38 -0.43 -4.73
C SER A 185 16.27 0.01 -5.88
N GLY A 186 17.22 0.89 -5.60
CA GLY A 186 18.33 1.16 -6.52
C GLY A 186 19.65 0.88 -5.82
N LEU A 187 20.76 0.86 -6.55
CA LEU A 187 22.07 0.90 -5.92
C LEU A 187 22.17 2.11 -4.99
N ALA A 188 22.90 1.91 -3.90
CA ALA A 188 22.85 2.78 -2.75
C ALA A 188 23.20 4.24 -3.09
N SER A 189 22.26 5.15 -2.81
CA SER A 189 22.53 6.58 -2.65
C SER A 189 22.73 6.91 -1.17
N ILE A 190 23.68 7.79 -0.87
CA ILE A 190 24.12 8.07 0.51
C ILE A 190 24.04 9.56 0.78
N HIS A 191 23.11 9.96 1.64
CA HIS A 191 22.76 11.36 1.92
C HIS A 191 23.24 11.86 3.28
N SER A 192 23.86 11.00 4.08
CA SER A 192 24.38 11.37 5.39
C SER A 192 25.61 10.57 5.81
N LYS A 193 26.31 11.11 6.80
CA LYS A 193 27.40 10.39 7.47
C LYS A 193 26.88 9.14 8.18
N GLN A 194 25.68 9.20 8.76
CA GLN A 194 25.04 8.11 9.48
C GLN A 194 24.78 6.93 8.54
N ALA A 195 24.21 7.20 7.36
CA ALA A 195 23.99 6.19 6.32
C ALA A 195 25.31 5.58 5.82
N ASN A 196 26.31 6.42 5.55
CA ASN A 196 27.65 5.96 5.15
C ASN A 196 28.28 5.01 6.19
N ASP A 197 28.30 5.43 7.46
CA ASP A 197 28.87 4.64 8.56
C ASP A 197 28.10 3.33 8.76
N PHE A 198 26.77 3.37 8.63
CA PHE A 198 25.92 2.17 8.72
C PHE A 198 26.28 1.16 7.63
N ILE A 199 26.22 1.56 6.36
CA ILE A 199 26.52 0.68 5.21
C ILE A 199 27.93 0.11 5.32
N ARG A 200 28.92 0.94 5.68
CA ARG A 200 30.30 0.48 5.87
C ARG A 200 30.44 -0.56 6.98
N ARG A 201 29.78 -0.35 8.13
CA ARG A 201 29.81 -1.30 9.26
C ARG A 201 29.15 -2.61 8.88
N GLN A 202 28.02 -2.57 8.18
CA GLN A 202 27.32 -3.75 7.71
C GLN A 202 28.16 -4.53 6.70
N ALA A 203 28.78 -3.85 5.74
CA ALA A 203 29.69 -4.51 4.79
C ALA A 203 30.86 -5.20 5.51
N THR A 204 31.42 -4.57 6.54
CA THR A 204 32.52 -5.15 7.33
C THR A 204 32.04 -6.36 8.15
N SER A 205 30.85 -6.30 8.76
CA SER A 205 30.29 -7.40 9.56
C SER A 205 30.01 -8.64 8.70
N MET A 206 29.64 -8.43 7.43
CA MET A 206 29.44 -9.47 6.42
C MET A 206 30.75 -9.94 5.75
N GLY A 207 31.89 -9.33 6.07
CA GLY A 207 33.20 -9.72 5.54
C GLY A 207 33.55 -9.16 4.16
N TYR A 208 32.82 -8.15 3.67
CA TYR A 208 33.10 -7.49 2.39
C TYR A 208 34.25 -6.50 2.54
N LEU A 209 35.49 -6.98 2.54
CA LEU A 209 36.69 -6.15 2.83
C LEU A 209 37.33 -5.50 1.60
N ASN A 210 36.94 -5.93 0.39
CA ASN A 210 37.53 -5.49 -0.88
C ASN A 210 36.74 -4.39 -1.57
N GLY A 211 35.88 -3.69 -0.82
CA GLY A 211 35.01 -2.64 -1.33
C GLY A 211 33.58 -3.08 -1.59
N LEU A 212 32.73 -2.11 -1.85
CA LEU A 212 31.29 -2.25 -2.04
C LEU A 212 30.84 -1.26 -3.13
N LEU A 213 30.20 -1.75 -4.20
CA LEU A 213 29.60 -0.89 -5.23
C LEU A 213 28.41 -0.11 -4.64
N ILE A 214 28.29 1.16 -5.04
CA ILE A 214 27.19 2.07 -4.69
C ILE A 214 26.70 2.80 -5.96
N GLY A 215 25.54 3.46 -5.89
CA GLY A 215 24.82 4.03 -7.03
C GLY A 215 25.39 5.34 -7.57
N GLY A 216 26.71 5.48 -7.60
CA GLY A 216 27.40 6.70 -7.95
C GLY A 216 27.96 6.71 -9.37
N ASN A 217 27.86 7.85 -10.06
CA ASN A 217 28.44 8.07 -11.37
C ASN A 217 29.34 9.34 -11.38
N VAL A 218 30.53 9.20 -11.95
CA VAL A 218 31.53 10.25 -12.12
C VAL A 218 31.74 10.52 -13.61
N PHE A 219 31.66 11.79 -13.99
CA PHE A 219 31.85 12.25 -15.36
C PHE A 219 33.29 12.69 -15.62
N ASP A 220 33.70 12.76 -16.89
CA ASP A 220 35.07 13.13 -17.32
C ASP A 220 35.57 14.48 -16.78
N ASN A 221 34.65 15.40 -16.49
CA ASN A 221 34.97 16.71 -15.90
C ASN A 221 35.16 16.66 -14.37
N GLY A 222 35.13 15.47 -13.76
CA GLY A 222 35.27 15.24 -12.32
C GLY A 222 33.99 15.49 -11.52
N THR A 223 32.85 15.75 -12.17
CA THR A 223 31.56 15.91 -11.48
C THR A 223 30.96 14.56 -11.12
N PHE A 224 30.17 14.54 -10.04
CA PHE A 224 29.56 13.33 -9.47
C PHE A 224 28.04 13.50 -9.38
N SER A 225 27.29 12.43 -9.62
CA SER A 225 25.85 12.34 -9.38
C SER A 225 25.45 10.94 -8.93
N TRP A 226 24.35 10.82 -8.20
CA TRP A 226 23.68 9.55 -7.98
C TRP A 226 22.91 9.13 -9.24
N ILE A 227 22.87 7.83 -9.51
CA ILE A 227 22.18 7.27 -10.69
C ILE A 227 20.66 7.26 -10.53
N ASP A 228 20.16 7.24 -9.29
CA ASP A 228 18.73 7.36 -8.95
C ASP A 228 18.18 8.79 -9.14
N GLY A 229 19.06 9.75 -9.47
CA GLY A 229 18.71 11.17 -9.67
C GLY A 229 18.53 11.98 -8.39
N SER A 230 18.79 11.40 -7.22
CA SER A 230 18.78 12.10 -5.94
C SER A 230 19.85 13.21 -5.87
N PRO A 231 19.65 14.26 -5.05
CA PRO A 231 20.61 15.35 -4.94
C PRO A 231 21.92 14.89 -4.29
N VAL A 232 23.04 15.49 -4.72
CA VAL A 232 24.35 15.31 -4.06
C VAL A 232 24.47 16.30 -2.91
N ASP A 233 23.99 15.89 -1.74
CA ASP A 233 24.02 16.64 -0.47
C ASP A 233 25.10 16.12 0.50
N TYR A 234 25.61 14.90 0.27
CA TYR A 234 26.71 14.29 1.01
C TYR A 234 27.75 13.69 0.07
N THR A 235 29.03 13.85 0.43
CA THR A 235 30.14 13.21 -0.29
C THR A 235 31.20 12.73 0.69
N ASN A 236 31.82 11.59 0.39
CA ASN A 236 32.86 11.00 1.22
C ASN A 236 34.02 10.41 0.40
N PHE A 237 34.38 11.05 -0.72
CA PHE A 237 35.51 10.62 -1.54
C PHE A 237 36.83 10.61 -0.76
N ALA A 238 37.67 9.62 -1.04
CA ALA A 238 39.02 9.56 -0.51
C ALA A 238 39.85 10.77 -1.03
N PRO A 239 40.86 11.24 -0.27
CA PRO A 239 41.72 12.33 -0.73
C PRO A 239 42.33 12.04 -2.12
N GLY A 240 42.07 12.94 -3.07
CA GLY A 240 42.53 12.80 -4.45
C GLY A 240 41.54 12.15 -5.42
N PHE A 241 40.38 11.69 -4.95
CA PHE A 241 39.31 11.16 -5.79
C PHE A 241 38.17 12.17 -5.98
N PRO A 242 37.42 12.10 -7.10
CA PRO A 242 37.60 11.15 -8.21
C PRO A 242 38.87 11.41 -9.05
N LEU A 243 39.46 10.34 -9.59
CA LEU A 243 40.62 10.36 -10.47
C LEU A 243 40.19 10.29 -11.96
N PRO A 244 40.60 11.26 -12.80
CA PRO A 244 40.33 11.20 -14.23
C PRO A 244 40.91 9.93 -14.87
N GLY A 245 40.08 9.20 -15.62
CA GLY A 245 40.49 7.99 -16.33
C GLY A 245 40.45 6.69 -15.52
N ASP A 246 40.04 6.73 -14.25
CA ASP A 246 39.92 5.55 -13.38
C ASP A 246 38.52 4.90 -13.42
N GLY A 247 37.72 5.24 -14.43
CA GLY A 247 36.34 4.79 -14.60
C GLY A 247 35.29 5.72 -13.97
N SER A 248 34.02 5.45 -14.27
CA SER A 248 32.89 6.31 -13.90
C SER A 248 32.06 5.81 -12.73
N CYS A 249 32.18 4.53 -12.35
CA CYS A 249 31.39 3.96 -11.27
C CYS A 249 32.04 4.22 -9.92
N VAL A 250 31.26 4.19 -8.83
CA VAL A 250 31.76 4.50 -7.49
C VAL A 250 31.72 3.28 -6.59
N ALA A 251 32.81 3.06 -5.86
CA ALA A 251 32.91 2.02 -4.84
C ALA A 251 33.32 2.62 -3.49
N MET A 252 32.70 2.12 -2.42
CA MET A 252 33.06 2.40 -1.04
C MET A 252 34.21 1.50 -0.61
N LEU A 253 35.28 2.09 -0.04
CA LEU A 253 36.39 1.38 0.60
C LEU A 253 35.99 0.92 2.01
N THR A 254 35.47 -0.30 2.11
CA THR A 254 34.99 -0.89 3.37
C THR A 254 36.09 -1.14 4.39
N SER A 255 37.32 -1.41 3.93
CA SER A 255 38.51 -1.53 4.78
C SER A 255 38.93 -0.22 5.44
N SER A 256 38.56 0.94 4.87
CA SER A 256 38.70 2.23 5.53
C SER A 256 37.67 2.35 6.65
N VAL A 257 38.11 2.78 7.84
CA VAL A 257 37.22 3.05 8.98
C VAL A 257 36.21 4.16 8.62
N ALA A 258 36.60 5.09 7.75
CA ALA A 258 35.75 6.20 7.31
C ALA A 258 34.80 5.82 6.15
N GLY A 259 34.92 4.62 5.55
CA GLY A 259 34.08 4.21 4.42
C GLY A 259 34.19 5.15 3.22
N GLN A 260 35.41 5.61 2.91
CA GLN A 260 35.64 6.60 1.85
C GLN A 260 35.39 6.02 0.46
N TRP A 261 35.01 6.86 -0.49
CA TRP A 261 34.65 6.44 -1.83
C TRP A 261 35.77 6.69 -2.85
N ILE A 262 35.82 5.86 -3.88
CA ILE A 262 36.70 6.01 -5.05
C ILE A 262 35.87 5.80 -6.31
N ASN A 263 36.26 6.40 -7.44
CA ASN A 263 35.76 5.97 -8.74
C ASN A 263 36.58 4.77 -9.25
N THR A 264 35.94 3.93 -10.04
CA THR A 264 36.47 2.65 -10.54
C THR A 264 35.83 2.29 -11.88
N ASP A 265 36.42 1.34 -12.60
CA ASP A 265 35.83 0.74 -13.80
C ASP A 265 34.46 0.11 -13.47
N CYS A 266 33.43 0.43 -14.26
CA CYS A 266 32.08 -0.11 -14.09
C CYS A 266 31.97 -1.63 -14.34
N SER A 267 32.99 -2.22 -14.97
CA SER A 267 33.09 -3.64 -15.28
C SER A 267 33.64 -4.48 -14.13
N ILE A 268 34.05 -3.87 -13.01
CA ILE A 268 34.45 -4.65 -11.83
C ILE A 268 33.26 -5.42 -11.29
N SER A 269 33.48 -6.64 -10.81
CA SER A 269 32.44 -7.44 -10.15
C SER A 269 32.76 -7.58 -8.66
N ILE A 270 32.00 -6.88 -7.81
CA ILE A 270 32.17 -6.89 -6.36
C ILE A 270 30.80 -6.82 -5.65
N PRO A 271 30.72 -7.11 -4.34
CA PRO A 271 29.51 -6.89 -3.54
C PRO A 271 28.99 -5.46 -3.68
N PHE A 272 27.69 -5.26 -3.43
CA PHE A 272 27.03 -3.97 -3.60
C PHE A 272 25.97 -3.72 -2.53
N ALA A 273 25.60 -2.45 -2.36
CA ALA A 273 24.50 -2.04 -1.50
C ALA A 273 23.35 -1.51 -2.34
N CYS A 274 22.14 -1.88 -1.96
CA CYS A 274 20.89 -1.31 -2.45
C CYS A 274 20.29 -0.39 -1.38
N THR A 275 19.70 0.73 -1.80
CA THR A 275 18.88 1.58 -0.93
C THR A 275 17.52 1.85 -1.53
N ARG A 276 16.55 2.09 -0.66
CA ARG A 276 15.24 2.61 -1.06
C ARG A 276 14.70 3.56 -0.02
N THR A 277 13.82 4.45 -0.43
CA THR A 277 13.13 5.34 0.49
C THR A 277 12.14 4.55 1.36
N PRO A 278 11.89 4.97 2.61
CA PRO A 278 10.88 4.34 3.48
C PRO A 278 9.46 4.43 2.89
N ASP A 279 9.24 5.42 2.03
CA ASP A 279 8.04 5.66 1.22
C ASP A 279 8.10 5.02 -0.18
N ALA A 280 9.07 4.16 -0.47
CA ALA A 280 8.96 3.20 -1.57
C ALA A 280 7.87 2.20 -1.19
N GLN A 281 6.62 2.66 -1.28
CA GLN A 281 5.42 1.88 -1.04
C GLN A 281 5.55 0.59 -1.84
N ALA A 282 5.55 -0.56 -1.15
CA ALA A 282 5.02 -1.74 -1.81
C ALA A 282 3.63 -1.33 -2.31
N PRO A 283 3.31 -1.54 -3.59
CA PRO A 283 2.08 -1.01 -4.17
C PRO A 283 0.88 -1.49 -3.35
N ALA A 284 0.22 -0.55 -2.68
CA ALA A 284 -1.04 -0.79 -2.00
C ALA A 284 -2.12 -1.08 -3.05
N CYS A 285 -2.92 -2.11 -2.82
CA CYS A 285 -3.99 -2.48 -3.73
C CYS A 285 -4.98 -1.34 -3.99
N GLY A 286 -5.37 -1.18 -5.26
CA GLY A 286 -6.56 -0.44 -5.67
C GLY A 286 -6.58 1.08 -5.48
N SER A 287 -5.49 1.74 -5.07
CA SER A 287 -5.54 3.19 -4.76
C SER A 287 -4.80 4.10 -5.74
N LYS A 288 -4.02 3.55 -6.69
CA LYS A 288 -3.27 4.31 -7.69
C LYS A 288 -3.82 4.05 -9.10
N VAL A 289 -4.04 5.12 -9.85
CA VAL A 289 -4.26 5.06 -11.30
C VAL A 289 -2.89 5.01 -11.99
N TYR A 290 -2.64 3.93 -12.75
CA TYR A 290 -1.35 3.70 -13.39
C TYR A 290 -1.26 4.40 -14.75
N LYS A 291 -0.07 4.92 -15.08
CA LYS A 291 0.23 5.62 -16.34
C LYS A 291 1.00 4.74 -17.32
N GLU A 292 0.97 5.14 -18.60
CA GLU A 292 1.73 4.51 -19.68
C GLU A 292 3.24 4.48 -19.33
N GLY A 293 3.83 3.28 -19.34
CA GLY A 293 5.25 3.04 -19.03
C GLY A 293 5.54 2.65 -17.58
N GLU A 294 4.56 2.68 -16.67
CA GLU A 294 4.76 2.20 -15.30
C GLU A 294 4.72 0.66 -15.23
N ILE A 295 5.60 0.08 -14.41
CA ILE A 295 5.55 -1.36 -14.06
C ILE A 295 4.62 -1.52 -12.85
N ILE A 296 3.77 -2.54 -12.91
CA ILE A 296 2.77 -2.86 -11.89
C ILE A 296 3.15 -4.17 -11.25
N TYR A 297 2.99 -4.26 -9.93
CA TYR A 297 3.41 -5.42 -9.17
C TYR A 297 2.32 -5.84 -8.18
N SER A 298 2.27 -7.14 -7.92
CA SER A 298 1.45 -7.73 -6.87
C SER A 298 1.97 -7.37 -5.49
N PRO A 299 1.10 -7.20 -4.48
CA PRO A 299 1.54 -7.01 -3.11
C PRO A 299 2.42 -8.20 -2.69
N GLY A 300 3.61 -7.90 -2.17
CA GLY A 300 4.59 -8.90 -1.73
C GLY A 300 5.46 -9.51 -2.84
N TYR A 301 5.28 -9.13 -4.11
CA TYR A 301 6.28 -9.39 -5.16
C TYR A 301 7.66 -8.85 -4.74
N PRO A 302 8.80 -9.50 -5.07
CA PRO A 302 8.96 -10.74 -5.84
C PRO A 302 8.82 -12.03 -5.01
N LYS A 303 8.55 -11.92 -3.70
CA LYS A 303 8.62 -13.03 -2.76
C LYS A 303 7.32 -13.81 -2.69
N ASN A 304 6.19 -13.12 -2.72
CA ASN A 304 4.87 -13.71 -2.56
C ASN A 304 3.76 -12.78 -3.06
N ALA A 305 2.90 -13.25 -3.96
CA ALA A 305 1.66 -12.60 -4.38
C ALA A 305 0.40 -13.24 -3.74
N SER A 306 0.42 -13.57 -2.44
CA SER A 306 -0.72 -14.23 -1.77
C SER A 306 -1.87 -13.31 -1.41
N GLU A 307 -1.73 -12.00 -1.61
CA GLU A 307 -2.78 -11.04 -1.30
C GLU A 307 -3.62 -10.71 -2.55
N PRO A 308 -4.96 -10.80 -2.49
CA PRO A 308 -5.82 -10.41 -3.60
C PRO A 308 -5.72 -8.91 -3.85
N CYS A 309 -5.74 -8.52 -5.12
CA CYS A 309 -5.48 -7.14 -5.51
C CYS A 309 -6.16 -6.73 -6.81
N ASP A 310 -6.76 -5.55 -6.82
CA ASP A 310 -7.37 -4.95 -8.00
C ASP A 310 -6.56 -3.73 -8.47
N TYR A 311 -6.47 -3.56 -9.80
CA TYR A 311 -5.74 -2.48 -10.46
C TYR A 311 -6.59 -1.85 -11.55
N GLU A 312 -6.46 -0.54 -11.71
CA GLU A 312 -7.08 0.20 -12.81
C GLU A 312 -5.99 0.91 -13.63
N LEU A 313 -5.90 0.55 -14.91
CA LEU A 313 -4.97 1.16 -15.86
C LEU A 313 -5.73 2.12 -16.73
N GLN A 314 -5.23 3.35 -16.85
CA GLN A 314 -5.87 4.37 -17.66
C GLN A 314 -4.86 5.04 -18.60
N VAL A 315 -5.25 5.13 -19.87
CA VAL A 315 -4.53 5.92 -20.88
C VAL A 315 -5.40 7.09 -21.34
N PRO A 316 -4.82 8.15 -21.95
CA PRO A 316 -5.58 9.26 -22.50
C PRO A 316 -6.75 8.82 -23.40
N GLU A 317 -7.81 9.64 -23.44
CA GLU A 317 -8.95 9.40 -24.32
C GLU A 317 -8.50 9.18 -25.77
N ARG A 318 -9.15 8.23 -26.48
CA ARG A 318 -8.83 7.78 -27.85
C ARG A 318 -7.59 6.88 -27.98
N LYS A 319 -6.90 6.54 -26.89
CA LYS A 319 -5.95 5.42 -26.84
C LYS A 319 -6.62 4.16 -26.26
N ILE A 320 -5.99 3.02 -26.48
CA ILE A 320 -6.34 1.74 -25.85
C ILE A 320 -5.20 1.28 -24.95
N VAL A 321 -5.54 0.62 -23.84
CA VAL A 321 -4.55 0.04 -22.92
C VAL A 321 -3.98 -1.25 -23.51
N GLN A 322 -2.65 -1.37 -23.50
CA GLN A 322 -1.93 -2.63 -23.73
C GLN A 322 -1.12 -2.97 -22.46
N LEU A 323 -1.30 -4.17 -21.94
CA LEU A 323 -0.59 -4.75 -20.81
C LEU A 323 0.40 -5.81 -21.30
N GLU A 324 1.62 -5.81 -20.80
CA GLU A 324 2.61 -6.86 -21.00
C GLU A 324 2.91 -7.56 -19.68
N ILE A 325 2.85 -8.89 -19.66
CA ILE A 325 3.22 -9.68 -18.49
C ILE A 325 4.74 -9.87 -18.50
N LEU A 326 5.44 -9.30 -17.51
CA LEU A 326 6.89 -9.45 -17.40
C LEU A 326 7.27 -10.71 -16.63
N ASN A 327 6.62 -10.94 -15.48
CA ASN A 327 6.75 -12.14 -14.68
C ASN A 327 5.37 -12.55 -14.16
N PHE A 328 5.06 -13.85 -14.18
CA PHE A 328 3.81 -14.39 -13.66
C PHE A 328 3.95 -15.86 -13.26
N GLU A 329 3.76 -16.12 -11.98
CA GLU A 329 3.70 -17.46 -11.41
C GLU A 329 2.45 -17.58 -10.53
N ALA A 330 1.51 -18.40 -10.98
CA ALA A 330 0.25 -18.67 -10.30
C ALA A 330 -0.01 -20.18 -10.24
N ASN A 331 -0.67 -20.66 -9.18
CA ASN A 331 -1.12 -22.05 -9.15
C ASN A 331 -2.32 -22.23 -10.08
N SER A 332 -2.18 -23.17 -11.02
CA SER A 332 -3.19 -23.47 -12.04
C SER A 332 -4.53 -23.95 -11.48
N CYS A 333 -4.59 -24.33 -10.20
CA CYS A 333 -5.79 -24.86 -9.57
C CYS A 333 -6.83 -23.81 -9.21
N CYS A 334 -6.39 -22.57 -9.01
CA CYS A 334 -7.04 -21.75 -7.99
C CYS A 334 -6.64 -20.27 -8.05
N ASP A 335 -5.41 -19.94 -8.44
CA ASP A 335 -4.94 -18.57 -8.55
C ASP A 335 -5.28 -18.01 -9.93
N HIS A 336 -5.84 -16.81 -9.98
CA HIS A 336 -6.24 -16.22 -11.25
C HIS A 336 -6.00 -14.71 -11.32
N LEU A 337 -5.42 -14.27 -12.44
CA LEU A 337 -5.38 -12.87 -12.85
C LEU A 337 -6.40 -12.67 -13.97
N THR A 338 -7.42 -11.87 -13.70
CA THR A 338 -8.46 -11.55 -14.69
C THR A 338 -8.27 -10.13 -15.22
N LEU A 339 -8.38 -9.99 -16.53
CA LEU A 339 -8.30 -8.72 -17.24
C LEU A 339 -9.68 -8.39 -17.79
N HIS A 340 -10.20 -7.21 -17.48
CA HIS A 340 -11.51 -6.73 -17.91
C HIS A 340 -11.38 -5.40 -18.66
N GLU A 341 -12.23 -5.23 -19.66
CA GLU A 341 -12.33 -3.99 -20.42
C GLU A 341 -13.19 -2.96 -19.70
N GLY A 342 -12.64 -1.78 -19.45
CA GLY A 342 -13.28 -0.73 -18.65
C GLY A 342 -12.94 -0.87 -17.17
N THR A 343 -13.86 -0.42 -16.32
CA THR A 343 -13.77 -0.51 -14.85
C THR A 343 -14.21 -1.89 -14.34
N VAL A 344 -14.26 -2.06 -13.02
CA VAL A 344 -14.78 -3.27 -12.34
C VAL A 344 -16.10 -3.74 -12.96
N GLY A 345 -16.22 -5.04 -13.26
CA GLY A 345 -17.43 -5.63 -13.88
C GLY A 345 -17.52 -5.46 -15.41
N GLY A 346 -16.46 -4.93 -16.04
CA GLY A 346 -16.32 -4.83 -17.49
C GLY A 346 -16.26 -6.17 -18.24
N ARG A 347 -16.10 -6.12 -19.57
CA ARG A 347 -16.05 -7.35 -20.39
C ARG A 347 -14.72 -8.09 -20.17
N LEU A 348 -14.76 -9.39 -19.88
CA LEU A 348 -13.55 -10.20 -19.73
C LEU A 348 -12.71 -10.21 -21.02
N ILE A 349 -11.45 -9.80 -20.90
CA ILE A 349 -10.41 -9.86 -21.93
C ILE A 349 -9.64 -11.17 -21.80
N ALA A 350 -9.20 -11.51 -20.59
CA ALA A 350 -8.45 -12.73 -20.31
C ALA A 350 -8.63 -13.19 -18.87
N ASN A 351 -8.52 -14.50 -18.65
CA ASN A 351 -8.42 -15.12 -17.33
C ASN A 351 -7.15 -15.98 -17.33
N LEU A 352 -6.15 -15.58 -16.54
CA LEU A 352 -4.79 -16.10 -16.58
C LEU A 352 -4.50 -16.89 -15.30
N THR A 353 -3.86 -18.04 -15.44
CA THR A 353 -3.49 -18.94 -14.34
C THR A 353 -2.30 -19.80 -14.75
N GLY A 354 -1.64 -20.46 -13.79
CA GLY A 354 -0.44 -21.28 -14.04
C GLY A 354 0.86 -20.47 -14.16
N GLY A 355 1.94 -21.14 -14.59
CA GLY A 355 3.22 -20.49 -14.90
C GLY A 355 3.48 -20.42 -16.41
N ASN A 356 4.35 -19.48 -16.83
CA ASN A 356 4.83 -19.24 -18.20
C ASN A 356 3.94 -18.35 -19.10
N LEU A 357 3.72 -17.10 -18.65
CA LEU A 357 3.04 -16.05 -19.44
C LEU A 357 3.94 -14.84 -19.75
N ASN A 358 5.24 -14.92 -19.43
CA ASN A 358 6.19 -13.82 -19.62
C ASN A 358 6.27 -13.41 -21.10
N GLY A 359 6.28 -12.11 -21.35
CA GLY A 359 6.24 -11.49 -22.68
C GLY A 359 4.86 -11.49 -23.38
N ARG A 360 3.81 -12.05 -22.75
CA ARG A 360 2.46 -11.99 -23.36
C ARG A 360 1.84 -10.62 -23.23
N LYS A 361 1.18 -10.20 -24.32
CA LYS A 361 0.54 -8.89 -24.45
C LYS A 361 -0.97 -9.02 -24.55
N PHE A 362 -1.68 -8.21 -23.76
CA PHE A 362 -3.14 -8.12 -23.75
C PHE A 362 -3.55 -6.70 -24.03
N ARG A 363 -4.69 -6.50 -24.72
CA ARG A 363 -5.17 -5.17 -25.06
C ARG A 363 -6.68 -5.04 -24.87
N THR A 364 -7.10 -3.85 -24.50
CA THR A 364 -8.51 -3.42 -24.60
C THR A 364 -8.92 -3.30 -26.07
N PHE A 365 -10.22 -3.31 -26.34
CA PHE A 365 -10.74 -3.26 -27.70
C PHE A 365 -11.11 -1.83 -28.11
N ALA A 366 -11.82 -1.13 -27.22
CA ALA A 366 -12.27 0.24 -27.44
C ALA A 366 -12.13 1.14 -26.19
N SER A 367 -12.04 0.55 -25.00
CA SER A 367 -11.87 1.31 -23.75
C SER A 367 -10.45 1.87 -23.61
N ASN A 368 -10.33 3.08 -23.07
CA ASN A 368 -9.05 3.63 -22.61
C ASN A 368 -8.72 3.24 -21.15
N VAL A 369 -9.52 2.33 -20.57
CA VAL A 369 -9.38 1.79 -19.22
C VAL A 369 -9.36 0.26 -19.26
N MET A 370 -8.46 -0.36 -18.49
CA MET A 370 -8.41 -1.80 -18.24
C MET A 370 -8.40 -2.06 -16.74
N HIS A 371 -9.27 -2.95 -16.28
CA HIS A 371 -9.32 -3.40 -14.89
C HIS A 371 -8.65 -4.77 -14.76
N LEU A 372 -7.75 -4.93 -13.79
CA LEU A 372 -7.06 -6.18 -13.49
C LEU A 372 -7.47 -6.63 -12.10
N SER A 373 -7.78 -7.92 -11.93
CA SER A 373 -8.07 -8.50 -10.62
C SER A 373 -7.24 -9.75 -10.41
N TRP A 374 -6.32 -9.68 -9.45
CA TRP A 374 -5.52 -10.79 -8.96
C TRP A 374 -6.21 -11.44 -7.76
N GLN A 375 -6.46 -12.74 -7.87
CA GLN A 375 -7.19 -13.52 -6.88
C GLN A 375 -6.41 -14.82 -6.59
N PRO A 376 -5.48 -14.79 -5.63
CA PRO A 376 -4.76 -15.97 -5.17
C PRO A 376 -5.67 -16.80 -4.24
N TYR A 377 -5.81 -18.09 -4.51
CA TYR A 377 -6.64 -19.03 -3.76
C TYR A 377 -5.92 -20.36 -3.47
N GLY A 378 -4.67 -20.29 -3.01
CA GLY A 378 -4.00 -21.40 -2.35
C GLY A 378 -2.60 -21.70 -2.89
N GLY A 379 -1.58 -21.41 -2.07
CA GLY A 379 -0.23 -21.95 -2.22
C GLY A 379 0.87 -20.94 -1.92
N GLU A 380 1.98 -21.45 -1.35
CA GLU A 380 3.28 -20.77 -1.33
C GLU A 380 3.88 -20.81 -2.76
N ASN A 381 4.70 -19.81 -3.13
CA ASN A 381 5.35 -19.63 -4.45
C ASN A 381 4.48 -19.05 -5.57
N VAL A 382 3.71 -18.00 -5.28
CA VAL A 382 3.05 -17.17 -6.31
C VAL A 382 3.75 -15.82 -6.42
N ARG A 383 3.88 -15.27 -7.63
CA ARG A 383 4.50 -13.95 -7.85
C ARG A 383 4.03 -13.30 -9.15
#